data_AF-A0A961W2C4-F1
#
_entry.id   AF-A0A961W2C4-F1
#
_cell.length_a   1.000
_cell.length_b   1.000
_cell.length_c   1.000
_cell.angle_alpha   90.00
_cell.angle_beta   90.00
_cell.angle_gamma   90.00
#
_symmetry.space_group_name_H-M   'P 1'
#
loop_
_entity.id
_entity.type
_entity.pdbx_description
1 polymer ?
#
loop_
_entity_poly.entity_id
_entity_poly.type
_entity_poly.pdbx_seq_one_letter_code
_entity_poly.pdbx_strand_id
1 'polypeptide(L)'
;MAETHHNTETGVAHEAGHKAGFPPLDPANFAPQIIWLAITFALLYGLLSKIALPRIGEVIEERRDRIQRDIDAAEALKAETEKALRGYEQSLADARSKAGGIARETRDKLATETDKKRHASEAEVAAKIADAEGRIAAMKANALQNVGDIAAETASAIVGKLIGVDVSAAEAKKHL
;
A
#
# COMPACT_ATOMS: atom_id res chain seq x y z
N MET A 1 -8.09 11.45 -121.63
CA MET A 1 -9.20 12.19 -120.99
C MET A 1 -10.28 11.17 -120.65
N ALA A 2 -10.93 11.30 -119.49
CA ALA A 2 -12.05 10.49 -118.95
C ALA A 2 -11.71 9.20 -118.14
N GLU A 3 -11.49 9.39 -116.83
CA GLU A 3 -12.35 8.98 -115.71
C GLU A 3 -13.09 7.60 -115.66
N THR A 4 -12.90 6.95 -114.50
CA THR A 4 -13.85 6.18 -113.65
C THR A 4 -14.24 4.73 -114.01
N HIS A 5 -13.84 3.75 -113.17
CA HIS A 5 -14.66 3.20 -112.07
C HIS A 5 -13.97 1.96 -111.45
N HIS A 6 -13.75 2.01 -110.13
CA HIS A 6 -13.46 0.84 -109.30
C HIS A 6 -14.78 0.17 -108.92
N ASN A 7 -14.89 -1.13 -109.18
CA ASN A 7 -15.92 -2.00 -108.66
C ASN A 7 -15.28 -3.39 -108.45
N THR A 8 -14.96 -3.66 -107.18
CA THR A 8 -14.57 -4.98 -106.69
C THR A 8 -15.83 -5.82 -106.57
N GLU A 9 -15.99 -6.80 -107.45
CA GLU A 9 -16.95 -7.90 -107.27
C GLU A 9 -16.17 -9.20 -107.04
N THR A 10 -16.10 -9.61 -105.77
CA THR A 10 -15.71 -10.96 -105.35
C THR A 10 -16.85 -11.93 -105.66
N GLY A 11 -16.74 -12.63 -106.79
CA GLY A 11 -17.59 -13.77 -107.15
C GLY A 11 -17.12 -15.06 -106.49
N VAL A 12 -17.95 -15.59 -105.59
CA VAL A 12 -17.77 -16.85 -104.88
C VAL A 12 -18.34 -17.99 -105.73
N ALA A 13 -17.60 -19.10 -105.87
CA ALA A 13 -18.17 -20.39 -106.27
C ALA A 13 -18.23 -21.30 -105.03
N HIS A 14 -19.40 -21.85 -104.74
CA HIS A 14 -19.72 -22.63 -103.55
C HIS A 14 -20.26 -24.01 -103.96
N GLU A 15 -19.62 -25.09 -103.50
CA GLU A 15 -20.20 -26.43 -103.30
C GLU A 15 -19.93 -26.79 -101.82
N ALA A 16 -20.87 -26.58 -100.88
CA ALA A 16 -21.96 -27.47 -100.43
C ALA A 16 -21.46 -28.84 -99.90
N GLY A 17 -21.48 -29.18 -98.60
CA GLY A 17 -22.15 -28.57 -97.45
C GLY A 17 -21.54 -29.02 -96.11
N HIS A 18 -21.36 -28.04 -95.23
CA HIS A 18 -20.70 -28.09 -93.94
C HIS A 18 -21.54 -28.74 -92.83
N LYS A 19 -20.90 -29.61 -92.04
CA LYS A 19 -21.01 -29.58 -90.57
C LYS A 19 -19.65 -29.31 -89.94
N ALA A 20 -18.93 -28.34 -90.48
CA ALA A 20 -17.77 -27.78 -89.80
C ALA A 20 -18.32 -26.75 -88.80
N GLY A 21 -18.30 -27.10 -87.51
CA GLY A 21 -18.53 -26.13 -86.45
C GLY A 21 -17.57 -24.94 -86.59
N PHE A 22 -17.92 -23.80 -85.99
CA PHE A 22 -17.06 -22.62 -85.90
C PHE A 22 -15.58 -23.05 -85.77
N PRO A 23 -14.67 -22.68 -86.69
CA PRO A 23 -13.30 -23.24 -86.74
C PRO A 23 -12.52 -23.20 -85.40
N PRO A 24 -12.78 -22.25 -84.49
CA PRO A 24 -12.25 -22.26 -83.11
C PRO A 24 -12.76 -23.38 -82.18
N LEU A 25 -13.81 -24.12 -82.56
CA LEU A 25 -14.46 -25.17 -81.78
C LEU A 25 -14.30 -26.55 -82.43
N ASP A 26 -13.15 -26.81 -83.04
CA ASP A 26 -12.78 -28.16 -83.48
C ASP A 26 -12.34 -29.02 -82.25
N PRO A 27 -13.07 -30.11 -81.91
CA PRO A 27 -12.76 -30.99 -80.78
C PRO A 27 -11.33 -31.56 -80.80
N ALA A 28 -10.69 -31.68 -81.96
CA ALA A 28 -9.31 -32.16 -82.08
C ALA A 28 -8.28 -31.23 -81.41
N ASN A 29 -8.56 -29.93 -81.32
CA ASN A 29 -7.66 -28.93 -80.70
C ASN A 29 -7.75 -28.87 -79.17
N PHE A 30 -8.79 -29.46 -78.57
CA PHE A 30 -8.97 -29.44 -77.12
C PHE A 30 -8.05 -30.42 -76.40
N ALA A 31 -7.73 -31.57 -76.99
CA ALA A 31 -6.88 -32.57 -76.34
C ALA A 31 -5.45 -32.04 -76.03
N PRO A 32 -4.72 -31.41 -76.98
CA PRO A 32 -3.43 -30.78 -76.68
C PRO A 32 -3.54 -29.65 -75.64
N GLN A 33 -4.60 -28.84 -75.70
CA GLN A 33 -4.83 -27.74 -74.76
C GLN A 33 -5.07 -28.24 -73.33
N ILE A 34 -5.83 -29.32 -73.17
CA ILE A 34 -6.08 -29.94 -71.86
C ILE A 34 -4.80 -30.57 -71.29
N ILE A 35 -3.97 -31.21 -72.13
CA ILE A 35 -2.68 -31.76 -71.70
C ILE A 35 -1.76 -30.64 -71.20
N TRP A 36 -1.64 -29.54 -71.95
CA TRP A 36 -0.81 -28.41 -71.53
C TRP A 36 -1.37 -27.70 -70.29
N LEU A 37 -2.69 -27.55 -70.21
CA LEU A 37 -3.38 -27.07 -69.01
C LEU A 37 -3.03 -27.94 -67.80
N ALA A 38 -3.10 -29.27 -67.94
CA ALA A 38 -2.77 -30.19 -66.85
C ALA A 38 -1.30 -30.08 -66.42
N ILE A 39 -0.35 -29.96 -67.36
CA ILE A 39 1.08 -29.80 -67.06
C ILE A 39 1.33 -28.49 -66.31
N THR A 40 0.83 -27.37 -66.84
CA THR A 40 1.01 -26.04 -66.24
C THR A 40 0.30 -25.91 -64.89
N PHE A 41 -0.89 -26.48 -64.75
CA PHE A 41 -1.61 -26.55 -63.49
C PHE A 41 -0.87 -27.41 -62.46
N ALA A 42 -0.35 -28.56 -62.84
CA ALA A 42 0.45 -29.41 -61.94
C ALA A 42 1.73 -28.71 -61.48
N LEU A 43 2.40 -27.98 -62.37
CA LEU A 43 3.58 -27.18 -62.03
C LEU A 43 3.22 -26.05 -61.06
N LEU A 44 2.16 -25.30 -61.34
CA LEU A 44 1.65 -24.24 -60.45
C LEU A 44 1.23 -24.79 -59.09
N TYR A 45 0.51 -25.91 -59.07
CA TYR A 45 0.09 -26.60 -57.85
C TYR A 45 1.30 -27.02 -57.02
N GLY A 46 2.31 -27.60 -57.64
CA GLY A 46 3.57 -27.96 -56.99
C GLY A 46 4.27 -26.76 -56.36
N LEU A 47 4.32 -25.63 -57.08
CA LEU A 47 4.90 -24.37 -56.60
C LEU A 47 4.13 -23.80 -55.40
N LEU A 48 2.80 -23.74 -55.48
CA LEU A 48 1.93 -23.28 -54.39
C LEU A 48 2.05 -24.18 -53.16
N SER A 49 1.99 -25.50 -53.36
CA SER A 49 2.06 -26.50 -52.30
C SER A 49 3.40 -26.46 -51.58
N LYS A 50 4.52 -26.34 -52.31
CA LYS A 50 5.86 -26.36 -51.71
C LYS A 50 6.40 -25.01 -51.24
N ILE A 51 5.86 -23.88 -51.71
CA ILE A 51 6.43 -22.55 -51.38
C ILE A 51 5.39 -21.62 -50.77
N ALA A 52 4.22 -21.46 -51.37
CA ALA A 52 3.24 -20.49 -50.89
C ALA A 52 2.58 -20.93 -49.57
N LEU A 53 2.10 -22.19 -49.51
CA LEU A 53 1.47 -22.75 -48.31
C LEU A 53 2.40 -22.79 -47.10
N PRO A 54 3.65 -23.30 -47.18
CA PRO A 54 4.53 -23.33 -46.01
C PRO A 54 4.87 -21.92 -45.50
N ARG A 55 5.12 -20.95 -46.40
CA ARG A 55 5.38 -19.55 -45.98
C ARG A 55 4.21 -18.92 -45.24
N ILE A 56 2.97 -19.18 -45.67
CA ILE A 56 1.78 -18.68 -44.97
C ILE A 56 1.64 -19.37 -43.61
N GLY A 57 1.90 -20.68 -43.55
CA GLY A 57 1.90 -21.46 -42.31
C GLY A 57 2.91 -20.91 -41.29
N GLU A 58 4.14 -20.62 -41.72
CA GLU A 58 5.19 -20.04 -40.87
C GLU A 58 4.76 -18.71 -40.26
N VAL A 59 4.18 -17.79 -41.05
CA VAL A 59 3.72 -16.49 -40.56
C VAL A 59 2.56 -16.63 -39.56
N ILE A 60 1.65 -17.57 -39.78
CA ILE A 60 0.55 -17.83 -38.85
C ILE A 60 1.12 -18.35 -37.54
N GLU A 61 2.04 -19.31 -37.59
CA GLU A 61 2.63 -19.91 -36.39
C GLU A 61 3.48 -18.88 -35.62
N GLU A 62 4.29 -18.08 -36.30
CA GLU A 62 5.06 -17.00 -35.66
C GLU A 62 4.14 -16.01 -34.92
N ARG A 63 3.00 -15.66 -35.51
CA ARG A 63 2.01 -14.80 -34.84
C ARG A 63 1.39 -15.47 -33.63
N ARG A 64 1.03 -16.75 -33.74
CA ARG A 64 0.46 -17.53 -32.63
C ARG A 64 1.46 -17.63 -31.48
N ASP A 65 2.70 -17.97 -31.79
CA ASP A 65 3.78 -18.06 -30.81
C ASP A 65 4.05 -16.71 -30.14
N ARG A 66 4.05 -15.61 -30.90
CA ARG A 66 4.22 -14.28 -30.33
C ARG A 66 3.08 -13.93 -29.38
N ILE A 67 1.83 -14.16 -29.79
CA ILE A 67 0.66 -13.92 -28.95
C ILE A 67 0.74 -14.78 -27.68
N GLN A 68 1.10 -16.05 -27.80
CA GLN A 68 1.22 -16.93 -26.63
C GLN A 68 2.30 -16.44 -25.68
N ARG A 69 3.49 -16.08 -26.19
CA ARG A 69 4.56 -15.51 -25.37
C ARG A 69 4.14 -14.22 -24.68
N ASP A 70 3.42 -13.35 -25.37
CA ASP A 70 2.93 -12.08 -24.79
C ASP A 70 1.90 -12.34 -23.69
N ILE A 71 1.01 -13.32 -23.87
CA ILE A 71 0.04 -13.75 -22.84
C ILE A 71 0.77 -14.34 -21.64
N ASP A 72 1.70 -15.28 -21.86
CA ASP A 72 2.45 -15.93 -20.78
C ASP A 72 3.28 -14.90 -19.98
N ALA A 73 3.89 -13.93 -20.68
CA ALA A 73 4.62 -12.84 -20.04
C ALA A 73 3.69 -11.93 -19.22
N ALA A 74 2.51 -11.61 -19.75
CA ALA A 74 1.52 -10.80 -19.03
C ALA A 74 0.99 -11.53 -17.78
N GLU A 75 0.73 -12.84 -17.86
CA GLU A 75 0.32 -13.66 -16.74
C GLU A 75 1.42 -13.76 -15.67
N ALA A 76 2.67 -13.94 -16.09
CA ALA A 76 3.82 -13.96 -15.18
C ALA A 76 3.98 -12.61 -14.43
N LEU A 77 3.92 -11.49 -15.16
CA LEU A 77 3.99 -10.14 -14.56
C LEU A 77 2.83 -9.89 -13.59
N LYS A 78 1.61 -10.35 -13.95
CA LYS A 78 0.45 -10.25 -13.07
C LYS A 78 0.66 -11.06 -11.79
N ALA A 79 1.11 -12.31 -11.91
CA ALA A 79 1.37 -13.17 -10.76
C ALA A 79 2.47 -12.60 -9.84
N GLU A 80 3.53 -12.03 -10.41
CA GLU A 80 4.59 -11.34 -9.65
C GLU A 80 4.06 -10.11 -8.93
N THR A 81 3.25 -9.29 -9.62
CA THR A 81 2.63 -8.09 -9.04
C THR A 81 1.69 -8.45 -7.90
N GLU A 82 0.84 -9.45 -8.07
CA GLU A 82 -0.05 -9.94 -7.01
C GLU A 82 0.74 -10.49 -5.81
N LYS A 83 1.85 -11.19 -6.05
CA LYS A 83 2.73 -11.66 -4.97
C LYS A 83 3.37 -10.50 -4.23
N ALA A 84 3.87 -9.49 -4.94
CA ALA A 84 4.44 -8.28 -4.35
C ALA A 84 3.38 -7.51 -3.54
N LEU A 85 2.17 -7.35 -4.07
CA LEU A 85 1.06 -6.70 -3.39
C LEU A 85 0.69 -7.42 -2.09
N ARG A 86 0.53 -8.75 -2.13
CA ARG A 86 0.27 -9.55 -0.92
C ARG A 86 1.37 -9.39 0.13
N GLY A 87 2.64 -9.42 -0.28
CA GLY A 87 3.77 -9.22 0.64
C GLY A 87 3.80 -7.81 1.25
N TYR A 88 3.46 -6.79 0.47
CA TYR A 88 3.33 -5.41 0.93
C TYR A 88 2.18 -5.24 1.92
N GLU A 89 0.99 -5.76 1.60
CA GLU A 89 -0.18 -5.70 2.48
C GLU A 89 0.07 -6.44 3.80
N GLN A 90 0.70 -7.61 3.76
CA GLN A 90 1.09 -8.35 4.96
C GLN A 90 2.08 -7.54 5.82
N SER A 91 3.12 -6.96 5.20
CA SER A 91 4.10 -6.14 5.91
C SER A 91 3.45 -4.91 6.55
N LEU A 92 2.48 -4.29 5.88
CA LEU A 92 1.72 -3.16 6.41
C LEU A 92 0.81 -3.56 7.58
N ALA A 93 0.15 -4.72 7.48
CA ALA A 93 -0.66 -5.27 8.56
C ALA A 93 0.19 -5.59 9.81
N ASP A 94 1.35 -6.23 9.61
CA ASP A 94 2.29 -6.55 10.68
C ASP A 94 2.85 -5.28 11.34
N ALA A 95 3.20 -4.26 10.55
CA ALA A 95 3.67 -2.97 11.07
C ALA A 95 2.59 -2.27 11.91
N ARG A 96 1.34 -2.25 11.45
CA ARG A 96 0.20 -1.69 12.20
C ARG A 96 -0.06 -2.47 13.49
N SER A 97 -0.01 -3.80 13.45
CA SER A 97 -0.15 -4.66 14.62
C SER A 97 0.94 -4.39 15.66
N LYS A 98 2.21 -4.35 15.23
CA LYS A 98 3.36 -4.02 16.08
C LYS A 98 3.24 -2.64 16.69
N ALA A 99 2.89 -1.62 15.90
CA ALA A 99 2.66 -0.26 16.40
C ALA A 99 1.55 -0.22 17.46
N GLY A 100 0.43 -0.90 17.21
CA GLY A 100 -0.67 -1.02 18.17
C GLY A 100 -0.29 -1.81 19.44
N GLY A 101 0.61 -2.79 19.33
CA GLY A 101 1.19 -3.51 20.46
C GLY A 101 2.08 -2.59 21.31
N ILE A 102 3.04 -1.92 20.69
CA ILE A 102 3.96 -0.97 21.36
C ILE A 102 3.18 0.14 22.05
N ALA A 103 2.15 0.69 21.40
CA ALA A 103 1.33 1.75 21.99
C ALA A 103 0.57 1.28 23.24
N ARG A 104 0.05 0.04 23.24
CA ARG A 104 -0.59 -0.56 24.42
C ARG A 104 0.42 -0.80 25.54
N GLU A 105 1.51 -1.48 25.24
CA GLU A 105 2.56 -1.77 26.21
C GLU A 105 3.12 -0.49 26.86
N THR A 106 3.33 0.56 26.06
CA THR A 106 3.81 1.86 26.56
C THR A 106 2.79 2.51 27.49
N ARG A 107 1.49 2.45 27.17
CA ARG A 107 0.42 2.98 28.03
C ARG A 107 0.36 2.22 29.35
N ASP A 108 0.43 0.90 29.31
CA ASP A 108 0.36 0.06 30.51
C ASP A 108 1.58 0.29 31.43
N LYS A 109 2.78 0.40 30.83
CA LYS A 109 4.01 0.78 31.55
C LYS A 109 3.89 2.17 32.16
N LEU A 110 3.41 3.15 31.40
CA LEU A 110 3.28 4.53 31.89
C LEU A 110 2.24 4.64 33.01
N ALA A 111 1.12 3.94 32.91
CA ALA A 111 0.10 3.87 33.97
C ALA A 111 0.71 3.30 35.26
N THR A 112 1.41 2.17 35.15
CA THR A 112 2.08 1.53 36.29
C THR A 112 3.12 2.46 36.94
N GLU A 113 3.97 3.11 36.15
CA GLU A 113 4.99 4.02 36.66
C GLU A 113 4.38 5.30 37.26
N THR A 114 3.27 5.78 36.71
CA THR A 114 2.52 6.92 37.25
C THR A 114 1.93 6.58 38.61
N ASP A 115 1.30 5.41 38.75
CA ASP A 115 0.74 4.95 40.03
C ASP A 115 1.82 4.78 41.09
N LYS A 116 2.97 4.20 40.74
CA LYS A 116 4.12 4.09 41.66
C LYS A 116 4.60 5.46 42.13
N LYS A 117 4.79 6.41 41.21
CA LYS A 117 5.21 7.78 41.56
C LYS A 117 4.17 8.49 42.40
N ARG A 118 2.89 8.29 42.11
CA ARG A 118 1.77 8.83 42.89
C ARG A 118 1.83 8.34 44.33
N HIS A 119 1.94 7.02 44.54
CA HIS A 119 2.03 6.44 45.87
C HIS A 119 3.29 6.85 46.63
N ALA A 120 4.44 6.96 45.96
CA ALA A 120 5.65 7.47 46.57
C ALA A 120 5.49 8.93 47.04
N SER A 121 4.88 9.78 46.20
CA SER A 121 4.59 11.18 46.54
C SER A 121 3.58 11.30 47.69
N GLU A 122 2.51 10.50 47.67
CA GLU A 122 1.51 10.43 48.75
C GLU A 122 2.17 10.05 50.09
N ALA A 123 3.07 9.06 50.09
CA ALA A 123 3.81 8.64 51.28
C ALA A 123 4.76 9.73 51.78
N GLU A 124 5.47 10.42 50.88
CA GLU A 124 6.36 11.53 51.24
C GLU A 124 5.59 12.71 51.86
N VAL A 125 4.44 13.07 51.26
CA VAL A 125 3.56 14.12 51.78
C VAL A 125 3.01 13.74 53.16
N ALA A 126 2.55 12.50 53.34
CA ALA A 126 2.07 12.01 54.62
C ALA A 126 3.16 12.07 55.71
N ALA A 127 4.40 11.68 55.38
CA ALA A 127 5.53 11.77 56.30
C ALA A 127 5.84 13.23 56.68
N LYS A 128 5.81 14.15 55.72
CA LYS A 128 6.01 15.60 55.97
C LYS A 128 4.92 16.20 56.86
N ILE A 129 3.66 15.79 56.67
CA ILE A 129 2.54 16.22 57.53
C ILE A 129 2.78 15.73 58.96
N ALA A 130 3.11 14.45 59.14
CA ALA A 130 3.38 13.88 60.46
C ALA A 130 4.55 14.57 61.19
N ASP A 131 5.65 14.88 60.49
CA ASP A 131 6.77 15.65 61.05
C ASP A 131 6.35 17.07 61.45
N ALA A 132 5.61 17.77 60.59
CA ALA A 132 5.11 19.10 60.89
C ALA A 132 4.16 19.12 62.09
N GLU A 133 3.24 18.16 62.19
CA GLU A 133 2.35 17.99 63.35
C GLU A 133 3.14 17.73 64.63
N GLY A 134 4.17 16.87 64.58
CA GLY A 134 5.07 16.62 65.70
C GLY A 134 5.81 17.89 66.15
N ARG A 135 6.33 18.68 65.22
CA ARG A 135 7.00 19.96 65.50
C ARG A 135 6.03 20.98 66.11
N ILE A 136 4.81 21.07 65.60
CA ILE A 136 3.77 21.95 66.15
C ILE A 136 3.42 21.53 67.58
N ALA A 137 3.24 20.24 67.83
CA ALA A 137 2.95 19.71 69.17
C ALA A 137 4.09 20.02 70.15
N ALA A 138 5.35 19.84 69.74
CA ALA A 138 6.52 20.17 70.55
C ALA A 138 6.62 21.68 70.84
N MET A 139 6.43 22.53 69.83
CA MET A 139 6.42 23.99 70.03
C MET A 139 5.29 24.42 70.98
N LYS A 140 4.09 23.83 70.86
CA LYS A 140 2.97 24.09 71.76
C LYS A 140 3.29 23.68 73.20
N ALA A 141 3.89 22.50 73.40
CA ALA A 141 4.29 22.04 74.72
C ALA A 141 5.34 22.97 75.37
N ASN A 142 6.37 23.36 74.61
CA ASN A 142 7.40 24.29 75.06
C ASN A 142 6.81 25.68 75.40
N ALA A 143 5.92 26.20 74.54
CA ALA A 143 5.24 27.47 74.80
C ALA A 143 4.41 27.41 76.09
N LEU A 144 3.65 26.33 76.31
CA LEU A 144 2.86 26.15 77.53
C LEU A 144 3.72 26.02 78.79
N GLN A 145 4.91 25.40 78.71
CA GLN A 145 5.88 25.40 79.81
C GLN A 145 6.35 26.82 80.14
N ASN A 146 6.74 27.59 79.12
CA ASN A 146 7.24 28.95 79.30
C ASN A 146 6.17 29.93 79.82
N VAL A 147 4.88 29.67 79.59
CA VAL A 147 3.78 30.50 80.12
C VAL A 147 3.80 30.56 81.64
N GLY A 148 4.10 29.45 82.32
CA GLY A 148 4.18 29.42 83.79
C GLY A 148 5.30 30.32 84.32
N ASP A 149 6.46 30.30 83.67
CA ASP A 149 7.59 31.15 84.04
C ASP A 149 7.30 32.63 83.77
N ILE A 150 6.72 32.95 82.60
CA ILE A 150 6.32 34.33 82.25
C ILE A 150 5.23 34.84 83.20
N ALA A 151 4.27 34.00 83.57
CA ALA A 151 3.20 34.35 84.51
C ALA A 151 3.76 34.63 85.91
N ALA A 152 4.69 33.81 86.40
CA ALA A 152 5.35 34.02 87.70
C ALA A 152 6.19 35.30 87.69
N GLU A 153 6.98 35.53 86.63
CA GLU A 153 7.80 36.73 86.49
C GLU A 153 6.94 38.00 86.39
N THR A 154 5.84 37.95 85.62
CA THR A 154 4.89 39.06 85.51
C THR A 154 4.16 39.32 86.82
N ALA A 155 3.71 38.27 87.54
CA ALA A 155 3.06 38.40 88.84
C ALA A 155 4.00 39.01 89.89
N SER A 156 5.25 38.55 89.99
CA SER A 156 6.28 39.15 90.84
C SER A 156 6.51 40.62 90.52
N ALA A 157 6.61 40.98 89.24
CA ALA A 157 6.79 42.38 88.83
C ALA A 157 5.60 43.28 89.19
N ILE A 158 4.37 42.78 89.07
CA ILE A 158 3.15 43.50 89.47
C ILE A 158 3.12 43.69 90.99
N VAL A 159 3.38 42.64 91.77
CA VAL A 159 3.38 42.67 93.23
C VAL A 159 4.45 43.63 93.75
N GLY A 160 5.66 43.58 93.20
CA GLY A 160 6.75 44.52 93.54
C GLY A 160 6.36 45.99 93.30
N LYS A 161 5.64 46.28 92.20
CA LYS A 161 5.11 47.63 91.94
C LYS A 161 3.97 48.05 92.88
N LEU A 162 3.18 47.12 93.40
CA LEU A 162 1.96 47.43 94.16
C LEU A 162 2.20 47.56 95.68
N ILE A 163 3.04 46.70 96.25
CA ILE A 163 3.28 46.63 97.70
C ILE A 163 4.73 46.92 98.12
N GLY A 164 5.64 47.16 97.16
CA GLY A 164 7.02 47.59 97.45
C GLY A 164 7.91 46.52 98.08
N VAL A 165 7.47 45.26 98.10
CA VAL A 165 8.21 44.10 98.59
C VAL A 165 8.70 43.28 97.39
N ASP A 166 9.99 42.96 97.38
CA ASP A 166 10.62 42.15 96.32
C ASP A 166 10.28 40.67 96.55
N VAL A 167 9.33 40.13 95.79
CA VAL A 167 8.96 38.71 95.85
C VAL A 167 9.68 37.99 94.72
N SER A 168 10.56 37.05 95.07
CA SER A 168 11.34 36.34 94.07
C SER A 168 10.44 35.51 93.13
N ALA A 169 10.81 35.42 91.85
CA ALA A 169 10.06 34.64 90.86
C ALA A 169 9.92 33.15 91.26
N ALA A 170 10.85 32.65 92.07
CA ALA A 170 10.81 31.29 92.63
C ALA A 170 9.71 31.10 93.68
N GLU A 171 9.41 32.13 94.48
CA GLU A 171 8.33 32.10 95.47
C GLU A 171 6.96 32.30 94.83
N ALA A 172 6.85 33.17 93.81
CA ALA A 172 5.63 33.33 93.03
C ALA A 172 5.23 32.04 92.29
N LYS A 173 6.21 31.32 91.72
CA LYS A 173 6.00 30.02 91.04
C LYS A 173 5.54 28.90 91.98
N LYS A 174 5.77 29.01 93.29
CA LYS A 174 5.35 28.00 94.29
C LYS A 174 3.86 28.10 94.64
N HIS A 175 3.23 29.23 94.34
CA HIS A 175 1.82 29.53 94.65
C HIS A 175 0.94 29.72 93.40
N LEU A 176 1.51 29.48 92.21
CA LEU A 176 0.86 29.45 90.90
C LEU A 176 0.64 27.99 90.47
#